data_AF-X0ZBS0-F1
#
_entry.id   AF-X0ZBS0-F1
#
_cell.length_a   1.000
_cell.length_b   1.000
_cell.length_c   1.000
_cell.angle_alpha   90.00
_cell.angle_beta   90.00
_cell.angle_gamma   90.00
#
_symmetry.space_group_name_H-M   'P 1'
#
loop_
_entity.id
_entity.type
_entity.pdbx_description
1 polymer ?
#
loop_
_entity_poly.entity_id
_entity_poly.type
_entity_poly.pdbx_seq_one_letter_code
_entity_poly.pdbx_strand_id
1 'polypeptide(L)'
;GGVGLAQRGFDIILELLGQSLDLIKGCPCEQGCPSCIYSPRCGSGNKPLDKKGAIMVLEALTGSISLAEISPIEAEPEPLTCQVDSEIASKGNEKRILYFDLETRKSASEVGGWQNIHLMMVSVAVVFDSLEDRFHIFAEDEIDRLLEYFARADLVIGFNLKRFDYTVLEAYTCKDLHEIPTFDILENIYNRLGFRLSLDHLVKETLSKGKSADGLQALEWFKAGEIEKLTEYCKQDVLLTRDLFLHGLEKGYLVYRNKKENERVRLLVEWDLGEIIEELRN
;
A
#
# COMPACT_ATOMS: atom_id res chain seq x y z
N GLY A 1 9.94 -29.21 31.95
CA GLY A 1 9.85 -29.83 30.60
C GLY A 1 9.78 -31.33 30.76
N GLY A 2 9.01 -32.09 30.01
CA GLY A 2 7.94 -31.82 29.04
C GLY A 2 7.28 -33.18 28.83
N VAL A 3 5.96 -33.28 29.03
CA VAL A 3 5.22 -34.56 29.09
C VAL A 3 5.07 -35.28 27.72
N GLY A 4 5.93 -34.98 26.75
CA GLY A 4 5.93 -35.62 25.42
C GLY A 4 4.80 -35.19 24.46
N LEU A 5 3.98 -34.20 24.83
CA LEU A 5 2.81 -33.79 24.04
C LEU A 5 3.15 -33.28 22.64
N ALA A 6 4.25 -32.54 22.47
CA ALA A 6 4.67 -32.05 21.16
C ALA A 6 5.09 -33.20 20.23
N GLN A 7 5.85 -34.18 20.75
CA GLN A 7 6.25 -35.36 20.01
C GLN A 7 5.03 -36.18 19.59
N ARG A 8 4.12 -36.45 20.54
CA ARG A 8 2.90 -37.18 20.23
C ARG A 8 2.03 -36.44 19.22
N GLY A 9 1.94 -35.11 19.33
CA GLY A 9 1.20 -34.26 18.40
C GLY A 9 1.75 -34.33 16.98
N PHE A 10 3.07 -34.37 16.82
CA PHE A 10 3.72 -34.57 15.51
C PHE A 10 3.33 -35.93 14.90
N ASP A 11 3.35 -37.00 15.70
CA ASP A 11 3.05 -38.36 15.21
C ASP A 11 1.59 -38.52 14.74
N ILE A 12 0.66 -37.70 15.25
CA ILE A 12 -0.79 -37.80 14.97
C ILE A 12 -1.35 -36.59 14.22
N ILE A 13 -0.50 -35.69 13.71
CA ILE A 13 -0.96 -34.41 13.17
C ILE A 13 -1.96 -34.56 12.01
N LEU A 14 -1.72 -35.52 11.11
CA LEU A 14 -2.62 -35.78 9.98
C LEU A 14 -3.99 -36.30 10.43
N GLU A 15 -4.03 -37.12 11.49
CA GLU A 15 -5.28 -37.60 12.09
C GLU A 15 -6.07 -36.43 12.69
N LEU A 16 -5.39 -35.54 13.43
CA LEU A 16 -6.00 -34.35 14.03
C LEU A 16 -6.54 -33.36 12.98
N LEU A 17 -5.81 -33.16 11.89
CA LEU A 17 -6.25 -32.33 10.77
C LEU A 17 -7.46 -32.95 10.06
N GLY A 18 -7.47 -34.27 9.86
CA GLY A 18 -8.63 -34.99 9.31
C GLY A 18 -9.88 -34.86 10.18
N GLN A 19 -9.76 -35.06 11.49
CA GLN A 19 -10.88 -34.87 12.43
C GLN A 19 -11.39 -33.42 12.44
N SER A 20 -10.49 -32.44 12.30
CA SER A 20 -10.86 -31.03 12.21
C SER A 20 -11.64 -30.73 10.93
N LEU A 21 -11.23 -31.32 9.80
CA LEU A 21 -11.93 -31.21 8.53
C LEU A 21 -13.34 -31.80 8.60
N ASP A 22 -13.49 -32.97 9.21
CA ASP A 22 -14.79 -33.62 9.41
C ASP A 22 -15.73 -32.77 10.29
N LEU A 23 -15.20 -32.20 11.38
CA LEU A 23 -15.95 -31.29 12.25
C LEU A 23 -16.47 -30.07 11.49
N ILE A 24 -15.63 -29.46 10.66
CA ILE A 24 -15.99 -28.26 9.90
C ILE A 24 -17.01 -28.61 8.80
N LYS A 25 -16.80 -29.69 8.04
CA LYS A 25 -17.74 -30.16 7.01
C LYS A 25 -19.09 -30.55 7.59
N GLY A 26 -19.12 -31.18 8.77
CA GLY A 26 -20.34 -31.60 9.46
C GLY A 26 -21.13 -30.46 10.11
N CYS A 27 -20.55 -29.26 10.24
CA CYS A 27 -21.26 -28.11 10.81
C CYS A 27 -22.33 -27.58 9.82
N PRO A 28 -23.56 -27.26 10.25
CA PRO A 28 -24.63 -26.80 9.34
C PRO A 28 -24.49 -25.33 8.87
N CYS A 29 -23.48 -24.59 9.35
CA CYS A 29 -23.31 -23.17 9.00
C CYS A 29 -22.77 -22.99 7.57
N GLU A 30 -23.09 -21.86 6.92
CA GLU A 30 -22.65 -21.57 5.55
C GLU A 30 -21.29 -20.86 5.51
N GLN A 31 -21.14 -19.77 6.27
CA GLN A 31 -19.93 -18.92 6.26
C GLN A 31 -18.90 -19.34 7.32
N GLY A 32 -19.32 -20.03 8.37
CA GLY A 32 -18.49 -20.36 9.53
C GLY A 32 -19.07 -19.81 10.82
N CYS A 33 -18.82 -20.48 11.95
CA CYS A 33 -19.40 -20.10 13.24
C CYS A 33 -18.47 -20.42 14.42
N PRO A 34 -18.82 -19.93 15.64
CA PRO A 34 -18.15 -20.26 16.90
C PRO A 34 -17.88 -21.76 17.16
N SER A 35 -18.68 -22.64 16.58
CA SER A 35 -18.58 -24.08 16.84
C SER A 35 -17.65 -24.82 15.88
N CYS A 36 -17.26 -24.24 14.75
CA CYS A 36 -16.47 -24.94 13.74
C CYS A 36 -15.11 -24.30 13.45
N ILE A 37 -15.03 -22.96 13.33
CA ILE A 37 -13.81 -22.29 12.86
C ILE A 37 -13.41 -21.09 13.73
N TYR A 38 -13.86 -21.09 14.98
CA TYR A 38 -13.60 -19.99 15.91
C TYR A 38 -12.43 -20.31 16.81
N SER A 39 -11.54 -19.33 16.93
CA SER A 39 -10.43 -19.36 17.86
C SER A 39 -10.65 -18.34 18.97
N PRO A 40 -10.56 -18.74 20.25
CA PRO A 40 -10.61 -17.81 21.38
C PRO A 40 -9.36 -16.91 21.46
N ARG A 41 -8.34 -17.17 20.62
CA ARG A 41 -7.10 -16.39 20.51
C ARG A 41 -7.00 -15.64 19.17
N CYS A 42 -8.10 -15.51 18.42
CA CYS A 42 -8.09 -14.76 17.16
C CYS A 42 -7.88 -13.26 17.43
N GLY A 43 -6.77 -12.69 16.95
CA GLY A 43 -6.46 -11.27 17.08
C GLY A 43 -7.45 -10.36 16.34
N SER A 44 -8.04 -10.85 15.25
CA SER A 44 -9.04 -10.12 14.43
C SER A 44 -10.49 -10.31 14.92
N GLY A 45 -10.70 -10.91 16.10
CA GLY A 45 -12.04 -11.12 16.64
C GLY A 45 -12.92 -12.10 15.86
N ASN A 46 -12.31 -13.03 15.12
CA ASN A 46 -12.96 -14.01 14.24
C ASN A 46 -13.81 -13.36 13.13
N LYS A 47 -13.31 -12.29 12.49
CA LYS A 47 -13.98 -11.63 11.36
C LYS A 47 -12.99 -11.34 10.20
N PRO A 48 -13.35 -11.72 8.95
CA PRO A 48 -14.48 -12.57 8.58
C PRO A 48 -14.27 -14.04 9.01
N LEU A 49 -15.36 -14.80 9.13
CA LEU A 49 -15.31 -16.26 9.22
C LEU A 49 -15.46 -16.82 7.80
N ASP A 50 -14.53 -17.68 7.38
CA ASP A 50 -14.58 -18.34 6.08
C ASP A 50 -14.43 -19.87 6.21
N LYS A 51 -15.58 -20.54 6.18
CA LYS A 51 -15.69 -22.00 6.22
C LYS A 51 -15.12 -22.66 4.97
N LYS A 52 -15.32 -22.06 3.79
CA LYS A 52 -14.86 -22.65 2.53
C LYS A 52 -13.34 -22.58 2.47
N GLY A 53 -12.76 -21.45 2.84
CA GLY A 53 -11.30 -21.29 2.98
C GLY A 53 -10.71 -22.28 3.99
N ALA A 54 -11.34 -22.43 5.17
CA ALA A 54 -10.88 -23.39 6.18
C ALA A 54 -10.88 -24.84 5.68
N ILE A 55 -11.93 -25.25 4.94
CA ILE A 55 -12.01 -26.58 4.31
C ILE A 55 -10.89 -26.74 3.27
N MET A 56 -10.72 -25.77 2.37
CA MET A 56 -9.72 -25.82 1.31
C MET A 56 -8.30 -25.97 1.88
N VAL A 57 -7.96 -25.21 2.93
CA VAL A 57 -6.65 -25.31 3.58
C VAL A 57 -6.43 -26.69 4.21
N LEU A 58 -7.44 -27.22 4.91
CA LEU A 58 -7.34 -28.55 5.53
C LEU A 58 -7.26 -29.68 4.49
N GLU A 59 -7.96 -29.55 3.36
CA GLU A 59 -7.87 -30.49 2.24
C GLU A 59 -6.48 -30.45 1.59
N ALA A 60 -5.87 -29.27 1.47
CA ALA A 60 -4.50 -29.13 0.99
C ALA A 60 -3.47 -29.73 1.97
N LEU A 61 -3.61 -29.46 3.27
CA LEU A 61 -2.70 -29.97 4.31
C LEU A 61 -2.79 -31.49 4.51
N THR A 62 -3.94 -32.09 4.22
CA THR A 62 -4.14 -33.54 4.23
C THR A 62 -3.76 -34.21 2.91
N GLY A 63 -3.38 -33.44 1.89
CA GLY A 63 -3.03 -33.94 0.55
C GLY A 63 -4.23 -34.38 -0.29
N SER A 64 -5.44 -33.99 0.10
CA SER A 64 -6.68 -34.25 -0.66
C SER A 64 -6.79 -33.35 -1.92
N ILE A 65 -6.15 -32.18 -1.88
CA ILE A 65 -6.01 -31.26 -3.00
C ILE A 65 -4.52 -30.91 -3.16
N SER A 66 -4.05 -30.82 -4.41
CA SER A 66 -2.69 -30.34 -4.67
C SER A 66 -2.61 -28.83 -4.43
N LEU A 67 -1.63 -28.38 -3.65
CA LEU A 67 -1.35 -26.95 -3.47
C LEU A 67 -1.07 -26.22 -4.80
N ALA A 68 -0.62 -26.94 -5.83
CA ALA A 68 -0.40 -26.40 -7.17
C ALA A 68 -1.70 -26.19 -7.97
N GLU A 69 -2.80 -26.84 -7.57
CA GLU A 69 -4.11 -26.77 -8.23
C GLU A 69 -5.02 -25.69 -7.61
N ILE A 70 -4.61 -25.10 -6.49
CA ILE A 70 -5.27 -23.93 -5.90
C ILE A 70 -4.87 -22.71 -6.74
N SER A 71 -5.53 -22.56 -7.89
CA SER A 71 -5.35 -21.41 -8.79
C SER A 71 -5.77 -20.11 -8.09
N PRO A 72 -5.11 -18.97 -8.35
CA PRO A 72 -5.69 -17.67 -8.10
C PRO A 72 -7.05 -17.59 -8.80
N ILE A 73 -8.04 -17.06 -8.10
CA ILE A 73 -9.44 -16.92 -8.52
C ILE A 73 -9.49 -16.24 -9.91
N GLU A 74 -10.17 -16.87 -10.87
CA GLU A 74 -10.48 -16.29 -12.18
C GLU A 74 -11.35 -15.04 -12.01
N ALA A 75 -10.86 -13.90 -12.50
CA ALA A 75 -11.61 -12.65 -12.54
C ALA A 75 -12.72 -12.71 -13.61
N GLU A 76 -13.93 -12.27 -13.27
CA GLU A 76 -15.02 -12.03 -14.22
C GLU A 76 -14.68 -10.91 -15.23
N PRO A 77 -15.28 -10.89 -16.43
CA PRO A 77 -14.74 -10.18 -17.59
C PRO A 77 -14.97 -8.66 -17.57
N GLU A 78 -13.95 -7.92 -18.01
CA GLU A 78 -13.94 -6.46 -18.22
C GLU A 78 -14.89 -6.02 -19.35
N PRO A 79 -15.45 -4.79 -19.29
CA PRO A 79 -15.89 -4.09 -20.49
C PRO A 79 -14.91 -2.99 -20.94
N LEU A 80 -14.59 -3.11 -22.23
CA LEU A 80 -14.24 -2.08 -23.23
C LEU A 80 -12.81 -1.53 -23.27
N THR A 81 -12.08 -2.10 -24.21
CA THR A 81 -10.84 -1.63 -24.84
C THR A 81 -11.00 -0.26 -25.53
N CYS A 82 -10.01 0.62 -25.35
CA CYS A 82 -9.58 1.58 -26.36
C CYS A 82 -8.14 1.26 -26.74
N GLN A 83 -7.90 1.04 -28.03
CA GLN A 83 -6.60 0.72 -28.60
C GLN A 83 -5.68 1.94 -28.56
N VAL A 84 -4.44 1.74 -28.13
CA VAL A 84 -3.34 2.64 -28.43
C VAL A 84 -2.24 1.81 -29.07
N ASP A 85 -1.73 2.36 -30.17
CA ASP A 85 -0.86 1.70 -31.12
C ASP A 85 0.38 1.04 -30.50
N SER A 86 0.72 -0.08 -31.11
CA SER A 86 1.79 -0.99 -30.77
C SER A 86 3.17 -0.38 -30.97
N GLU A 87 3.85 -0.06 -29.87
CA GLU A 87 5.32 0.04 -29.85
C GLU A 87 5.90 -0.31 -28.46
N ILE A 88 5.63 -1.50 -27.91
CA ILE A 88 6.52 -2.04 -26.86
C ILE A 88 6.70 -3.56 -27.06
N ALA A 89 7.51 -3.90 -28.04
CA ALA A 89 8.22 -5.18 -28.08
C ALA A 89 9.70 -4.94 -27.74
N SER A 90 9.99 -4.67 -26.47
CA SER A 90 11.24 -5.00 -25.78
C SER A 90 11.27 -4.29 -24.42
N LYS A 91 11.08 -4.99 -23.30
CA LYS A 91 11.42 -4.45 -21.96
C LYS A 91 11.48 -5.55 -20.90
N GLY A 92 12.22 -6.61 -21.21
CA GLY A 92 12.62 -7.61 -20.23
C GLY A 92 13.80 -7.11 -19.39
N ASN A 93 13.60 -6.04 -18.60
CA ASN A 93 14.39 -5.66 -17.40
C ASN A 93 13.87 -4.36 -16.73
N GLU A 94 12.59 -3.99 -16.91
CA GLU A 94 12.12 -2.74 -16.30
C GLU A 94 11.78 -2.93 -14.83
N LYS A 95 12.28 -1.98 -14.02
CA LYS A 95 11.98 -1.91 -12.60
C LYS A 95 10.54 -1.48 -12.41
N ARG A 96 9.81 -2.18 -11.53
CA ARG A 96 8.45 -1.78 -11.13
C ARG A 96 8.53 -0.70 -10.07
N ILE A 97 8.32 0.55 -10.50
CA ILE A 97 8.29 1.71 -9.62
C ILE A 97 6.83 2.05 -9.35
N LEU A 98 6.49 2.18 -8.08
CA LEU A 98 5.17 2.60 -7.64
C LEU A 98 5.24 4.03 -7.11
N TYR A 99 4.37 4.91 -7.59
CA TYR A 99 4.17 6.22 -6.99
C TYR A 99 2.91 6.16 -6.15
N PHE A 100 3.01 6.56 -4.89
CA PHE A 100 1.97 6.30 -3.90
C PHE A 100 1.64 7.56 -3.09
N ASP A 101 0.34 7.71 -2.82
CA ASP A 101 -0.22 8.70 -1.90
C ASP A 101 -1.52 8.13 -1.30
N LEU A 102 -1.88 8.56 -0.09
CA LEU A 102 -3.17 8.24 0.51
C LEU A 102 -3.84 9.45 1.13
N GLU A 103 -5.16 9.38 1.15
CA GLU A 103 -6.03 10.30 1.87
C GLU A 103 -6.61 9.62 3.12
N THR A 104 -6.94 10.45 4.12
CA THR A 104 -7.41 9.96 5.42
C THR A 104 -8.89 10.26 5.66
N ARG A 105 -9.52 9.52 6.58
CA ARG A 105 -10.93 9.72 6.97
C ARG A 105 -11.09 10.76 8.08
N LYS A 106 -10.08 10.89 8.94
CA LYS A 106 -10.08 11.78 10.11
C LYS A 106 -8.86 12.67 10.09
N SER A 107 -9.06 13.91 10.49
CA SER A 107 -7.98 14.87 10.74
C SER A 107 -7.18 14.54 12.00
N ALA A 108 -5.99 15.14 12.10
CA ALA A 108 -5.17 15.09 13.31
C ALA A 108 -5.93 15.59 14.56
N SER A 109 -6.81 16.59 14.43
CA SER A 109 -7.61 17.08 15.57
C SER A 109 -8.66 16.08 16.02
N GLU A 110 -9.27 15.33 15.11
CA GLU A 110 -10.27 14.30 15.41
C GLU A 110 -9.68 13.07 16.12
N VAL A 111 -8.41 12.75 15.87
CA VAL A 111 -7.69 11.66 16.55
C VAL A 111 -6.96 12.10 17.81
N GLY A 112 -7.06 13.38 18.21
CA GLY A 112 -6.43 13.90 19.42
C GLY A 112 -4.97 14.33 19.28
N GLY A 113 -4.48 14.53 18.06
CA GLY A 113 -3.18 15.11 17.72
C GLY A 113 -2.33 14.23 16.80
N TRP A 114 -1.22 14.81 16.31
CA TRP A 114 -0.29 14.17 15.38
C TRP A 114 0.47 12.96 15.95
N GLN A 115 0.38 12.69 17.24
CA GLN A 115 0.90 11.46 17.85
C GLN A 115 0.01 10.24 17.56
N ASN A 116 -1.22 10.45 17.07
CA ASN A 116 -2.23 9.42 16.83
C ASN A 116 -2.53 9.23 15.32
N ILE A 117 -1.55 9.44 14.45
CA ILE A 117 -1.72 9.35 12.98
C ILE A 117 -2.32 8.00 12.54
N HIS A 118 -1.92 6.89 13.17
CA HIS A 118 -2.49 5.55 12.91
C HIS A 118 -4.01 5.47 13.10
N LEU A 119 -4.63 6.35 13.89
CA LEU A 119 -6.09 6.38 14.09
C LEU A 119 -6.84 7.17 13.01
N MET A 120 -6.13 7.78 12.06
CA MET A 120 -6.73 8.66 11.03
C MET A 120 -7.54 7.90 9.99
N MET A 121 -7.22 6.61 9.80
CA MET A 121 -7.87 5.68 8.87
C MET A 121 -7.74 6.09 7.40
N VAL A 122 -7.64 5.12 6.49
CA VAL A 122 -7.54 5.38 5.04
C VAL A 122 -8.92 5.66 4.46
N SER A 123 -9.05 6.72 3.65
CA SER A 123 -10.25 6.98 2.85
C SER A 123 -10.08 6.47 1.42
N VAL A 124 -8.98 6.84 0.76
CA VAL A 124 -8.56 6.33 -0.54
C VAL A 124 -7.05 6.27 -0.59
N ALA A 125 -6.51 5.21 -1.18
CA ALA A 125 -5.09 5.05 -1.48
C ALA A 125 -4.94 4.94 -3.00
N VAL A 126 -4.00 5.69 -3.57
CA VAL A 126 -3.76 5.68 -5.02
C VAL A 126 -2.31 5.30 -5.30
N VAL A 127 -2.15 4.35 -6.21
CA VAL A 127 -0.86 3.93 -6.75
C VAL A 127 -0.83 4.18 -8.24
N PHE A 128 0.23 4.78 -8.75
CA PHE A 128 0.57 4.75 -10.17
C PHE A 128 1.69 3.74 -10.40
N ASP A 129 1.43 2.74 -11.24
CA ASP A 129 2.38 1.67 -11.57
C ASP A 129 3.13 2.00 -12.87
N SER A 130 4.46 2.11 -12.80
CA SER A 130 5.28 2.49 -13.95
C SER A 130 5.35 1.44 -15.06
N LEU A 131 5.10 0.16 -14.76
CA LEU A 131 5.11 -0.90 -15.79
C LEU A 131 3.76 -1.03 -16.47
N GLU A 132 2.69 -0.84 -15.71
CA GLU A 132 1.32 -0.93 -16.24
C GLU A 132 0.81 0.40 -16.81
N ASP A 133 1.54 1.49 -16.57
CA ASP A 133 1.23 2.87 -17.00
C ASP A 133 -0.20 3.29 -16.62
N ARG A 134 -0.66 2.88 -15.43
CA ARG A 134 -2.03 3.12 -14.96
C ARG A 134 -2.12 3.32 -13.46
N PHE A 135 -3.24 3.90 -13.06
CA PHE A 135 -3.62 4.06 -11.65
C PHE A 135 -4.33 2.82 -11.13
N HIS A 136 -4.00 2.47 -9.90
CA HIS A 136 -4.73 1.55 -9.04
C HIS A 136 -5.26 2.33 -7.84
N ILE A 137 -6.52 2.14 -7.54
CA ILE A 137 -7.24 2.83 -6.47
C ILE A 137 -7.64 1.75 -5.47
N PHE A 138 -7.41 2.02 -4.19
CA PHE A 138 -7.71 1.10 -3.11
C PHE A 138 -8.56 1.83 -2.07
N ALA A 139 -9.71 1.25 -1.76
CA ALA A 139 -10.50 1.65 -0.59
C ALA A 139 -9.90 1.05 0.71
N GLU A 140 -10.46 1.44 1.85
CA GLU A 140 -10.02 0.98 3.17
C GLU A 140 -10.08 -0.55 3.34
N ASP A 141 -11.05 -1.20 2.72
CA ASP A 141 -11.20 -2.66 2.73
C ASP A 141 -10.29 -3.39 1.73
N GLU A 142 -9.55 -2.65 0.89
CA GLU A 142 -8.62 -3.19 -0.11
C GLU A 142 -7.15 -2.97 0.26
N ILE A 143 -6.85 -2.54 1.50
CA ILE A 143 -5.48 -2.26 1.93
C ILE A 143 -4.57 -3.49 1.86
N ASP A 144 -5.10 -4.69 2.10
CA ASP A 144 -4.33 -5.92 1.91
C ASP A 144 -3.80 -6.06 0.47
N ARG A 145 -4.63 -5.69 -0.52
CA ARG A 145 -4.25 -5.68 -1.93
C ARG A 145 -3.20 -4.60 -2.23
N LEU A 146 -3.30 -3.43 -1.62
CA LEU A 146 -2.26 -2.40 -1.70
C LEU A 146 -0.90 -2.93 -1.19
N LEU A 147 -0.89 -3.65 -0.08
CA LEU A 147 0.34 -4.23 0.48
C LEU A 147 0.94 -5.31 -0.42
N GLU A 148 0.12 -6.07 -1.13
CA GLU A 148 0.59 -6.99 -2.17
C GLU A 148 1.25 -6.26 -3.35
N TYR A 149 0.77 -5.08 -3.71
CA TYR A 149 1.41 -4.23 -4.72
C TYR A 149 2.78 -3.75 -4.25
N PHE A 150 2.90 -3.26 -3.01
CA PHE A 150 4.20 -2.86 -2.46
C PHE A 150 5.20 -4.02 -2.44
N ALA A 151 4.78 -5.24 -2.11
CA ALA A 151 5.65 -6.40 -2.11
C ALA A 151 6.20 -6.78 -3.51
N ARG A 152 5.56 -6.34 -4.59
CA ARG A 152 5.99 -6.57 -5.98
C ARG A 152 6.82 -5.42 -6.55
N ALA A 153 6.89 -4.29 -5.84
CA ALA A 153 7.62 -3.12 -6.30
C ALA A 153 9.13 -3.30 -6.10
N ASP A 154 9.92 -2.83 -7.07
CA ASP A 154 11.35 -2.62 -6.86
C ASP A 154 11.60 -1.35 -6.02
N LEU A 155 10.70 -0.37 -6.10
CA LEU A 155 10.79 0.90 -5.40
C LEU A 155 9.40 1.54 -5.24
N VAL A 156 9.10 2.04 -4.04
CA VAL A 156 7.93 2.89 -3.78
C VAL A 156 8.40 4.34 -3.59
N ILE A 157 7.79 5.27 -4.31
CA ILE A 157 8.12 6.69 -4.28
C ILE A 157 6.89 7.45 -3.80
N GLY A 158 7.10 8.37 -2.87
CA GLY A 158 6.03 9.26 -2.41
C GLY A 158 6.56 10.48 -1.71
N PHE A 159 5.65 11.23 -1.09
CA PHE A 159 5.98 12.46 -0.37
C PHE A 159 5.56 12.34 1.09
N ASN A 160 6.52 12.23 2.01
CA ASN A 160 6.28 12.04 3.45
C ASN A 160 5.71 10.66 3.84
N LEU A 161 5.91 9.64 3.01
CA LEU A 161 5.41 8.28 3.21
C LEU A 161 5.77 7.69 4.58
N LYS A 162 7.06 7.72 4.93
CA LYS A 162 7.56 6.99 6.11
C LYS A 162 6.99 7.54 7.42
N ARG A 163 6.65 8.82 7.45
CA ARG A 163 6.22 9.53 8.67
C ARG A 163 4.72 9.75 8.76
N PHE A 164 4.00 9.56 7.67
CA PHE A 164 2.58 9.81 7.61
C PHE A 164 1.87 8.58 7.05
N ASP A 165 1.99 8.33 5.75
CA ASP A 165 1.23 7.29 5.06
C ASP A 165 1.45 5.91 5.68
N TYR A 166 2.72 5.53 5.94
CA TYR A 166 3.04 4.25 6.57
C TYR A 166 2.52 4.19 8.01
N THR A 167 2.60 5.29 8.75
CA THR A 167 2.02 5.38 10.10
C THR A 167 0.50 5.26 10.08
N VAL A 168 -0.19 5.71 9.03
CA VAL A 168 -1.62 5.46 8.84
C VAL A 168 -1.86 3.97 8.53
N LEU A 169 -1.06 3.40 7.63
CA LEU A 169 -1.17 2.00 7.20
C LEU A 169 -0.81 0.98 8.29
N GLU A 170 0.00 1.34 9.28
CA GLU A 170 0.32 0.52 10.47
C GLU A 170 -0.94 0.05 11.22
N ALA A 171 -2.05 0.78 11.13
CA ALA A 171 -3.31 0.37 11.73
C ALA A 171 -3.95 -0.85 11.02
N TYR A 172 -3.52 -1.15 9.80
CA TYR A 172 -4.08 -2.18 8.92
C TYR A 172 -3.17 -3.40 8.77
N THR A 173 -1.93 -3.35 9.25
CA THR A 173 -0.96 -4.42 9.06
C THR A 173 -0.04 -4.62 10.25
N CYS A 174 0.41 -5.85 10.44
CA CYS A 174 1.47 -6.17 11.39
C CYS A 174 2.85 -6.27 10.72
N LYS A 175 2.94 -6.05 9.40
CA LYS A 175 4.21 -6.04 8.67
C LYS A 175 4.93 -4.72 8.91
N ASP A 176 6.26 -4.78 8.96
CA ASP A 176 7.07 -3.57 9.01
C ASP A 176 7.12 -2.93 7.62
N LEU A 177 6.43 -1.79 7.46
CA LEU A 177 6.40 -1.04 6.20
C LEU A 177 7.72 -0.33 5.91
N HIS A 178 8.61 -0.20 6.89
CA HIS A 178 9.94 0.38 6.69
C HIS A 178 10.91 -0.57 5.98
N GLU A 179 10.58 -1.85 5.88
CA GLU A 179 11.34 -2.82 5.06
C GLU A 179 11.07 -2.66 3.55
N ILE A 180 10.03 -1.92 3.18
CA ILE A 180 9.72 -1.65 1.78
C ILE A 180 10.81 -0.73 1.21
N PRO A 181 11.40 -1.04 0.04
CA PRO A 181 12.31 -0.13 -0.64
C PRO A 181 11.57 1.17 -0.99
N THR A 182 11.82 2.21 -0.21
CA THR A 182 11.03 3.46 -0.28
C THR A 182 11.91 4.69 -0.43
N PHE A 183 11.65 5.46 -1.48
CA PHE A 183 12.19 6.79 -1.67
C PHE A 183 11.18 7.85 -1.24
N ASP A 184 11.40 8.43 -0.06
CA ASP A 184 10.60 9.54 0.47
C ASP A 184 11.26 10.88 0.08
N ILE A 185 10.60 11.62 -0.83
CA ILE A 185 11.11 12.88 -1.35
C ILE A 185 11.29 13.91 -0.23
N LEU A 186 10.37 13.96 0.73
CA LEU A 186 10.45 14.93 1.82
C LEU A 186 11.61 14.62 2.76
N GLU A 187 11.82 13.34 3.07
CA GLU A 187 12.98 12.89 3.84
C GLU A 187 14.29 13.26 3.15
N ASN A 188 14.42 12.97 1.84
CA ASN A 188 15.61 13.28 1.06
C ASN A 188 15.93 14.80 1.07
N ILE A 189 14.90 15.63 0.88
CA ILE A 189 15.03 17.10 0.91
C ILE A 189 15.35 17.58 2.33
N TYR A 190 14.71 17.04 3.35
CA TYR A 190 14.94 17.42 4.75
C TYR A 190 16.39 17.13 5.18
N ASN A 191 16.93 15.97 4.78
CA ASN A 191 18.32 15.61 5.09
C ASN A 191 19.34 16.56 4.43
N ARG A 192 18.99 17.19 3.30
CA ARG A 192 19.83 18.18 2.61
C ARG A 192 19.67 19.60 3.15
N LEU A 193 18.45 20.03 3.47
CA LEU A 193 18.12 21.41 3.84
C LEU A 193 18.02 21.67 5.36
N GLY A 194 17.73 20.65 6.15
CA GLY A 194 17.45 20.75 7.59
C GLY A 194 16.07 21.31 7.95
N PHE A 195 15.22 21.59 6.96
CA PHE A 195 13.84 22.03 7.15
C PHE A 195 12.92 21.43 6.09
N ARG A 196 11.61 21.42 6.38
CA ARG A 196 10.59 20.81 5.51
C ARG A 196 10.04 21.80 4.50
N LEU A 197 9.74 21.28 3.31
CA LEU A 197 9.01 21.97 2.26
C LEU A 197 7.74 21.18 1.97
N SER A 198 6.66 21.85 1.54
CA SER A 198 5.46 21.14 1.08
C SER A 198 5.60 20.71 -0.38
N LEU A 199 4.90 19.64 -0.76
CA LEU A 199 4.81 19.18 -2.14
C LEU A 199 4.36 20.34 -3.06
N ASP A 200 3.29 21.03 -2.67
CA ASP A 200 2.72 22.17 -3.40
C ASP A 200 3.76 23.24 -3.70
N HIS A 201 4.60 23.56 -2.71
CA HIS A 201 5.64 24.58 -2.85
C HIS A 201 6.71 24.13 -3.84
N LEU A 202 7.17 22.89 -3.73
CA LEU A 202 8.17 22.32 -4.62
C LEU A 202 7.64 22.21 -6.06
N VAL A 203 6.42 21.72 -6.24
CA VAL A 203 5.77 21.58 -7.54
C VAL A 203 5.56 22.95 -8.19
N LYS A 204 5.06 23.93 -7.43
CA LYS A 204 4.86 25.30 -7.93
C LYS A 204 6.16 25.94 -8.37
N GLU A 205 7.20 25.84 -7.55
CA GLU A 205 8.47 26.49 -7.84
C GLU A 205 9.32 25.72 -8.87
N THR A 206 9.19 24.40 -8.97
CA THR A 206 9.98 23.55 -9.88
C THR A 206 9.30 23.37 -11.23
N LEU A 207 8.03 22.95 -11.22
CA LEU A 207 7.28 22.55 -12.42
C LEU A 207 6.40 23.68 -12.97
N SER A 208 6.27 24.81 -12.26
CA SER A 208 5.31 25.88 -12.57
C SER A 208 3.85 25.41 -12.66
N LYS A 209 3.56 24.23 -12.08
CA LYS A 209 2.20 23.69 -11.94
C LYS A 209 1.65 24.14 -10.58
N GLY A 210 0.44 24.69 -10.56
CA GLY A 210 -0.27 24.99 -9.32
C GLY A 210 -1.21 23.85 -8.94
N LYS A 211 -1.40 23.60 -7.64
CA LYS A 211 -2.50 22.76 -7.16
C LYS A 211 -3.84 23.46 -7.35
N SER A 212 -4.88 22.67 -7.57
CA SER A 212 -6.28 23.12 -7.65
C SER A 212 -7.03 23.01 -6.31
N ALA A 213 -6.45 22.37 -5.27
CA ALA A 213 -7.10 22.15 -3.97
C ALA A 213 -6.10 21.90 -2.81
N ASP A 214 -6.57 22.12 -1.57
CA ASP A 214 -5.83 21.99 -0.29
C ASP A 214 -6.23 20.68 0.42
N GLY A 215 -5.35 20.07 1.22
CA GLY A 215 -5.60 18.82 1.93
C GLY A 215 -6.75 18.92 2.96
N LEU A 216 -7.12 20.13 3.38
CA LEU A 216 -8.34 20.36 4.17
C LEU A 216 -9.62 20.08 3.37
N GLN A 217 -9.61 20.31 2.05
CA GLN A 217 -10.75 20.02 1.17
C GLN A 217 -10.95 18.51 0.98
N ALA A 218 -9.88 17.72 1.02
CA ALA A 218 -9.96 16.25 0.91
C ALA A 218 -10.84 15.65 2.02
N LEU A 219 -10.65 16.10 3.27
CA LEU A 219 -11.48 15.69 4.40
C LEU A 219 -12.94 16.15 4.27
N GLU A 220 -13.19 17.33 3.69
CA GLU A 220 -14.54 17.83 3.43
C GLU A 220 -15.25 16.99 2.36
N TRP A 221 -14.57 16.65 1.26
CA TRP A 221 -15.11 15.76 0.22
C TRP A 221 -15.43 14.38 0.76
N PHE A 222 -14.57 13.81 1.61
CA PHE A 222 -14.86 12.54 2.26
C PHE A 222 -16.13 12.63 3.12
N LYS A 223 -16.25 13.68 3.95
CA LYS A 223 -17.44 13.91 4.80
C LYS A 223 -18.71 14.17 3.99
N ALA A 224 -18.58 14.75 2.81
CA ALA A 224 -19.68 14.99 1.88
C ALA A 224 -20.02 13.76 1.02
N GLY A 225 -19.23 12.68 1.08
CA GLY A 225 -19.40 11.49 0.24
C GLY A 225 -18.96 11.69 -1.21
N GLU A 226 -18.19 12.75 -1.52
CA GLU A 226 -17.67 13.06 -2.85
C GLU A 226 -16.38 12.27 -3.15
N ILE A 227 -16.47 10.95 -3.14
CA ILE A 227 -15.33 10.03 -3.27
C ILE A 227 -14.61 10.18 -4.62
N GLU A 228 -15.32 10.49 -5.70
CA GLU A 228 -14.72 10.68 -7.02
C GLU A 228 -13.77 11.89 -7.03
N LYS A 229 -14.16 13.00 -6.39
CA LYS A 229 -13.30 14.20 -6.31
C LYS A 229 -12.08 13.95 -5.45
N LEU A 230 -12.27 13.24 -4.33
CA LEU A 230 -11.19 12.82 -3.45
C LEU A 230 -10.18 11.93 -4.18
N THR A 231 -10.68 10.96 -4.95
CA THR A 231 -9.85 10.06 -5.75
C THR A 231 -9.07 10.81 -6.82
N GLU A 232 -9.72 11.75 -7.51
CA GLU A 232 -9.05 12.56 -8.54
C GLU A 232 -7.98 13.49 -7.96
N TYR A 233 -8.24 14.04 -6.77
CA TYR A 233 -7.26 14.81 -6.02
C TYR A 233 -6.03 13.97 -5.65
N CYS A 234 -6.23 12.80 -5.07
CA CYS A 234 -5.14 11.91 -4.70
C CYS A 234 -4.35 11.44 -5.95
N LYS A 235 -5.03 11.12 -7.06
CA LYS A 235 -4.37 10.86 -8.36
C LYS A 235 -3.50 12.02 -8.81
N GLN A 236 -4.00 13.25 -8.69
CA GLN A 236 -3.24 14.44 -9.04
C GLN A 236 -1.98 14.56 -8.17
N ASP A 237 -2.06 14.29 -6.86
CA ASP A 237 -0.92 14.34 -5.96
C ASP A 237 0.13 13.25 -6.28
N VAL A 238 -0.30 12.04 -6.65
CA VAL A 238 0.58 11.00 -7.19
C VAL A 238 1.28 11.46 -8.47
N LEU A 239 0.55 12.08 -9.40
CA LEU A 239 1.14 12.61 -10.65
C LEU A 239 2.15 13.72 -10.38
N LEU A 240 1.83 14.65 -9.49
CA LEU A 240 2.72 15.74 -9.14
C LEU A 240 3.99 15.22 -8.47
N THR A 241 3.87 14.21 -7.61
CA THR A 241 4.98 13.52 -6.98
C THR A 241 5.86 12.82 -8.01
N ARG A 242 5.25 12.09 -8.95
CA ARG A 242 5.95 11.45 -10.07
C ARG A 242 6.71 12.46 -10.92
N ASP A 243 6.03 13.51 -11.38
CA ASP A 243 6.61 14.53 -12.24
C ASP A 243 7.75 15.29 -11.52
N LEU A 244 7.61 15.52 -10.21
CA LEU A 244 8.66 16.12 -9.39
C LEU A 244 9.88 15.20 -9.27
N PHE A 245 9.65 13.92 -9.02
CA PHE A 245 10.72 12.91 -8.98
C PHE A 245 11.48 12.82 -10.30
N LEU A 246 10.75 12.68 -11.41
CA LEU A 246 11.32 12.62 -12.76
C LEU A 246 12.10 13.89 -13.11
N HIS A 247 11.60 15.06 -12.72
CA HIS A 247 12.33 16.31 -12.91
C HIS A 247 13.67 16.31 -12.17
N GLY A 248 13.68 15.87 -10.91
CA GLY A 248 14.92 15.76 -10.14
C GLY A 248 15.91 14.78 -10.77
N LEU A 249 15.42 13.65 -11.28
CA LEU A 249 16.23 12.63 -11.96
C LEU A 249 16.81 13.15 -13.29
N GLU A 250 16.00 13.82 -14.12
CA GLU A 250 16.44 14.32 -15.43
C GLU A 250 17.29 15.59 -15.35
N LYS A 251 16.96 16.51 -14.44
CA LYS A 251 17.57 17.85 -14.38
C LYS A 251 18.65 17.96 -13.31
N GLY A 252 18.68 17.05 -12.34
CA GLY A 252 19.62 17.09 -11.21
C GLY A 252 19.37 18.25 -10.23
N TYR A 253 18.19 18.88 -10.29
CA TYR A 253 17.83 19.93 -9.33
C TYR A 253 16.32 20.04 -9.12
N LEU A 254 15.94 20.53 -7.95
CA LEU A 254 14.61 21.07 -7.65
C LEU A 254 14.71 22.57 -7.38
N VAL A 255 13.57 23.26 -7.37
CA VAL A 255 13.51 24.69 -7.05
C VAL A 255 12.58 24.91 -5.87
N TYR A 256 13.05 25.72 -4.92
CA TYR A 256 12.21 26.20 -3.83
C TYR A 256 12.46 27.69 -3.60
N ARG A 257 11.49 28.38 -3.03
CA ARG A 257 11.62 29.78 -2.64
C ARG A 257 12.00 29.92 -1.17
N ASN A 258 13.07 30.66 -0.88
CA ASN A 258 13.48 30.99 0.49
C ASN A 258 12.54 32.07 1.06
N LYS A 259 11.87 31.79 2.19
CA LYS A 259 10.93 32.73 2.82
C LYS A 259 11.60 34.00 3.35
N LYS A 260 12.89 33.94 3.71
CA LYS A 260 13.61 35.09 4.30
C LYS A 260 13.98 36.13 3.24
N GLU A 261 14.39 35.67 2.06
CA GLU A 261 14.96 36.52 1.00
C GLU A 261 14.02 36.65 -0.21
N ASN A 262 12.93 35.88 -0.23
CA ASN A 262 11.98 35.78 -1.37
C ASN A 262 12.65 35.38 -2.69
N GLU A 263 13.80 34.71 -2.60
CA GLU A 263 14.60 34.27 -3.75
C GLU A 263 14.28 32.81 -4.10
N ARG A 264 14.32 32.51 -5.40
CA ARG A 264 14.24 31.13 -5.90
C ARG A 264 15.63 30.51 -5.85
N VAL A 265 15.74 29.44 -5.08
CA VAL A 265 16.97 28.70 -4.85
C VAL A 265 16.87 27.36 -5.56
N ARG A 266 17.93 26.96 -6.26
CA ARG A 266 18.08 25.62 -6.83
C ARG A 266 18.67 24.69 -5.78
N LEU A 267 17.93 23.65 -5.45
CA LEU A 267 18.40 22.53 -4.65
C LEU A 267 18.95 21.47 -5.60
N LEU A 268 20.27 21.27 -5.62
CA LEU A 268 20.87 20.19 -6.40
C LEU A 268 20.47 18.83 -5.79
N VAL A 269 19.98 17.95 -6.65
CA VAL A 269 19.63 16.57 -6.30
C VAL A 269 20.42 15.63 -7.20
N GLU A 270 21.09 14.67 -6.56
CA GLU A 270 21.86 13.63 -7.24
C GLU A 270 21.02 12.37 -7.19
N TRP A 271 19.94 12.33 -7.97
CA TRP A 271 19.02 11.20 -7.99
C TRP A 271 19.32 10.33 -9.20
N ASP A 272 19.84 9.14 -8.94
CA ASP A 272 19.96 8.07 -9.92
C ASP A 272 19.11 6.88 -9.48
N LEU A 273 18.24 6.39 -10.37
CA LEU A 273 17.31 5.32 -10.04
C LEU A 273 18.03 4.00 -9.71
N GLY A 274 19.15 3.71 -10.39
CA GLY A 274 19.94 2.52 -10.14
C GLY A 274 20.60 2.57 -8.77
N GLU A 275 21.27 3.69 -8.47
CA GLU A 275 21.91 3.92 -7.16
C GLU A 275 20.89 3.88 -6.02
N ILE A 276 19.74 4.55 -6.17
CA ILE A 276 18.67 4.55 -5.16
C ILE A 276 18.20 3.12 -4.85
N ILE A 277 17.98 2.30 -5.87
CA ILE A 277 17.52 0.91 -5.67
C ILE A 277 18.61 0.05 -5.04
N GLU A 278 19.87 0.24 -5.43
CA GLU A 278 21.01 -0.49 -4.85
C GLU A 278 21.27 -0.12 -3.39
N GLU A 279 21.18 1.17 -3.04
CA GLU A 279 21.31 1.66 -1.66
C GLU A 279 20.22 1.09 -0.75
N LEU A 280 18.98 0.97 -1.24
CA LEU A 280 17.85 0.46 -0.45
C LEU A 280 17.79 -1.07 -0.34
N ARG A 281 18.61 -1.80 -1.11
CA ARG A 281 18.71 -3.27 -1.06
C ARG A 281 19.81 -3.77 -0.12
N ASN A 282 20.72 -2.91 0.31
CA ASN A 282 21.86 -3.22 1.19
C ASN A 282 21.59 -2.79 2.64
#